data_AF-A0A069I6M3-F1
#
_entry.id   AF-A0A069I6M3-F1
#
_cell.length_a   1.000
_cell.length_b   1.000
_cell.length_c   1.000
_cell.angle_alpha   90.00
_cell.angle_beta   90.00
_cell.angle_gamma   90.00
#
_symmetry.space_group_name_H-M   'P 1'
#
loop_
_entity.id
_entity.type
_entity.pdbx_description
1 polymer ?
#
loop_
_entity_poly.entity_id
_entity_poly.type
_entity_poly.pdbx_seq_one_letter_code
_entity_poly.pdbx_strand_id
1 'polypeptide(L)'
;MEDTLQNTFDGPAFTIKQFCHHYRISRTGYYRLMERGLAPKATLIVDTARILHRDRMQWEASLRHVARTRLGLSDDPDPPAT
;
A
#
# COMPACT_ATOMS: atom_id res chain seq x y z
N MET A 1 -20.61 -2.09 -31.71
CA MET A 1 -19.45 -2.93 -31.35
C MET A 1 -18.71 -2.20 -30.24
N GLU A 2 -19.21 -2.31 -29.01
CA GLU A 2 -18.65 -1.56 -27.88
C GLU A 2 -18.81 -2.40 -26.61
N ASP A 3 -18.10 -3.53 -26.48
CA ASP A 3 -18.14 -4.29 -25.22
C ASP A 3 -17.02 -5.34 -25.17
N THR A 4 -15.75 -4.90 -25.08
CA THR A 4 -14.65 -5.78 -24.62
C THR A 4 -13.47 -4.99 -24.03
N LEU A 5 -13.73 -4.10 -23.08
CA LEU A 5 -12.70 -3.64 -22.14
C LEU A 5 -12.88 -4.29 -20.77
N GLN A 6 -13.17 -5.59 -20.77
CA GLN A 6 -13.24 -6.38 -19.55
C GLN A 6 -11.81 -6.78 -19.16
N ASN A 7 -11.29 -6.05 -18.17
CA ASN A 7 -10.88 -6.71 -16.93
C ASN A 7 -9.55 -7.48 -16.92
N THR A 8 -8.43 -6.76 -17.07
CA THR A 8 -7.10 -7.22 -16.66
C THR A 8 -6.39 -6.21 -15.73
N PHE A 9 -7.16 -5.49 -14.90
CA PHE A 9 -6.60 -4.77 -13.76
C PHE A 9 -6.98 -5.51 -12.47
N ASP A 10 -6.03 -6.34 -12.05
CA ASP A 10 -5.88 -6.96 -10.74
C ASP A 10 -6.28 -6.00 -9.59
N GLY A 11 -7.53 -6.15 -9.10
CA GLY A 11 -8.07 -5.47 -7.92
C GLY A 11 -8.36 -3.96 -8.04
N PRO A 12 -9.07 -3.38 -7.05
CA PRO A 12 -9.34 -1.95 -7.04
C PRO A 12 -8.02 -1.17 -6.86
N ALA A 13 -7.58 -0.49 -7.93
CA ALA A 13 -6.44 0.44 -7.88
C ALA A 13 -6.87 1.75 -7.20
N PHE A 14 -6.13 2.16 -6.17
CA PHE A 14 -6.43 3.39 -5.43
C PHE A 14 -5.72 4.57 -6.07
N THR A 15 -6.41 5.69 -6.27
CA THR A 15 -5.68 6.95 -6.51
C THR A 15 -4.93 7.36 -5.25
N ILE A 16 -3.88 8.18 -5.38
CA ILE A 16 -3.16 8.74 -4.22
C ILE A 16 -4.14 9.40 -3.24
N LYS A 17 -5.15 10.12 -3.76
CA LYS A 17 -6.19 10.77 -2.93
C LYS A 17 -7.01 9.76 -2.14
N GLN A 18 -7.50 8.69 -2.80
CA GLN A 18 -8.28 7.66 -2.12
C GLN A 18 -7.44 6.89 -1.10
N PHE A 19 -6.19 6.57 -1.44
CA PHE A 19 -5.24 5.93 -0.52
C PHE A 19 -5.01 6.79 0.73
N CYS A 20 -4.70 8.09 0.54
CA CYS A 20 -4.53 9.04 1.64
C CYS A 20 -5.77 9.10 2.55
N HIS A 21 -6.96 9.15 1.97
CA HIS A 21 -8.22 9.16 2.72
C HIS A 21 -8.44 7.85 3.50
N HIS A 22 -8.19 6.70 2.86
CA HIS A 22 -8.38 5.38 3.45
C HIS A 22 -7.45 5.13 4.63
N TYR A 23 -6.15 5.40 4.46
CA TYR A 23 -5.13 5.20 5.50
C TYR A 23 -4.96 6.39 6.45
N ARG A 24 -5.82 7.43 6.32
CA ARG A 24 -5.74 8.68 7.09
C ARG A 24 -4.34 9.33 7.04
N ILE A 25 -3.68 9.21 5.89
CA ILE A 25 -2.39 9.83 5.61
C ILE A 25 -2.64 11.16 4.90
N SER A 26 -1.95 12.22 5.32
CA SER A 26 -1.98 13.49 4.58
C SER A 26 -1.27 13.35 3.24
N ARG A 27 -1.73 14.04 2.19
CA ARG A 27 -1.06 14.04 0.87
C ARG A 27 0.44 14.34 0.96
N THR A 28 0.82 15.34 1.75
CA THR A 28 2.24 15.68 2.02
C THR A 28 2.97 14.55 2.73
N GLY A 29 2.30 13.85 3.65
CA GLY A 29 2.84 12.67 4.33
C GLY A 29 3.11 11.52 3.36
N TYR A 30 2.22 11.29 2.39
CA TYR A 30 2.43 10.32 1.32
C TYR A 30 3.67 10.65 0.47
N TYR A 31 3.82 11.91 0.02
CA TYR A 31 5.02 12.30 -0.74
C TYR A 31 6.30 12.20 0.08
N ARG A 32 6.27 12.59 1.36
CA ARG A 32 7.43 12.44 2.26
C ARG A 32 7.80 10.97 2.50
N LEU A 33 6.81 10.08 2.54
CA LEU A 33 7.03 8.63 2.61
C LEU A 33 7.60 8.11 1.27
N MET A 34 7.12 8.62 0.14
CA MET A 34 7.62 8.28 -1.19
C MET A 34 9.09 8.67 -1.36
N GLU A 35 9.47 9.88 -0.96
CA GLU A 35 10.88 10.33 -0.97
C GLU A 35 11.80 9.45 -0.11
N ARG A 36 11.24 8.83 0.94
CA ARG A 36 11.95 7.91 1.83
C ARG A 36 11.92 6.45 1.35
N GLY A 37 11.27 6.15 0.22
CA GLY A 37 11.06 4.78 -0.25
C GLY A 37 10.12 3.96 0.65
N LEU A 38 9.31 4.63 1.49
CA LEU A 38 8.41 4.03 2.48
C LEU A 38 6.93 4.19 2.10
N ALA A 39 6.61 4.63 0.88
CA ALA A 39 5.25 4.69 0.36
C ALA A 39 5.02 3.62 -0.71
N PRO A 40 3.78 3.16 -0.93
CA PRO A 40 3.51 2.25 -2.03
C PRO A 40 3.76 2.94 -3.36
N LYS A 41 4.33 2.17 -4.30
CA LYS A 41 4.63 2.66 -5.64
C LYS A 41 3.32 2.96 -6.37
N ALA A 42 3.23 4.18 -6.90
CA ALA A 42 2.17 4.55 -7.82
C ALA A 42 2.61 4.25 -9.26
N THR A 43 1.72 3.65 -10.05
CA THR A 43 1.89 3.46 -11.48
C THR A 43 1.06 4.52 -12.21
N LEU A 44 1.65 5.18 -13.21
CA LEU A 44 0.93 6.12 -14.06
C LEU A 44 0.09 5.32 -15.07
N ILE A 45 -1.23 5.43 -14.99
CA ILE A 45 -2.17 4.71 -15.85
C ILE A 45 -3.07 5.75 -16.50
N VAL A 46 -2.98 5.88 -17.82
CA VAL A 46 -3.80 6.81 -18.63
C VAL A 46 -3.84 8.19 -17.97
N ASP A 47 -2.66 8.76 -17.72
CA ASP A 47 -2.45 10.08 -17.11
C ASP A 47 -2.79 10.21 -15.60
N THR A 48 -3.27 9.16 -14.95
CA THR A 48 -3.55 9.18 -13.51
C THR A 48 -2.59 8.29 -12.72
N ALA A 49 -1.94 8.85 -11.70
CA ALA A 49 -1.16 8.07 -10.74
C ALA A 49 -2.08 7.21 -9.84
N ARG A 50 -1.95 5.88 -9.96
CA ARG A 50 -2.73 4.89 -9.21
C ARG A 50 -1.82 3.89 -8.51
N ILE A 51 -2.15 3.57 -7.27
CA ILE A 51 -1.51 2.54 -6.46
C ILE A 51 -2.26 1.25 -6.74
N LEU A 52 -1.55 0.28 -7.33
CA LEU A 52 -2.12 -1.02 -7.64
C LEU A 52 -2.28 -1.85 -6.37
N HIS A 53 -3.16 -2.84 -6.40
CA HIS A 53 -3.42 -3.73 -5.27
C HIS A 53 -2.13 -4.41 -4.78
N ARG A 54 -1.33 -4.96 -5.69
CA ARG A 54 -0.02 -5.57 -5.39
C ARG A 54 0.96 -4.63 -4.68
N ASP A 55 1.01 -3.36 -5.10
CA ASP A 55 1.96 -2.38 -4.60
C ASP A 55 1.56 -1.91 -3.19
N ARG A 56 0.24 -1.81 -2.96
CA ARG A 56 -0.33 -1.59 -1.63
C ARG A 56 -0.01 -2.75 -0.69
N MET A 57 -0.26 -3.99 -1.12
CA MET A 57 -0.01 -5.19 -0.30
C MET A 57 1.47 -5.31 0.09
N GLN A 58 2.39 -5.05 -0.84
CA GLN A 58 3.83 -5.03 -0.54
C GLN A 58 4.18 -3.95 0.49
N TRP A 59 3.63 -2.74 0.34
CA TRP A 59 3.83 -1.68 1.32
C TRP A 59 3.25 -2.00 2.69
N GLU A 60 2.05 -2.60 2.77
CA GLU A 60 1.43 -3.04 4.03
C GLU A 60 2.28 -4.11 4.71
N ALA A 61 2.83 -5.06 3.96
CA ALA A 61 3.77 -6.06 4.47
C ALA A 61 5.06 -5.41 5.01
N SER A 62 5.62 -4.44 4.29
CA SER A 62 6.78 -3.66 4.75
C SER A 62 6.46 -2.82 5.99
N LEU A 63 5.28 -2.22 6.09
CA LEU A 63 4.85 -1.49 7.28
C LEU A 63 4.75 -2.40 8.50
N ARG A 64 4.19 -3.61 8.36
CA ARG A 64 4.17 -4.59 9.45
C ARG A 64 5.59 -4.92 9.90
N HIS A 65 6.52 -5.09 8.97
CA HIS A 65 7.91 -5.35 9.29
C HIS A 65 8.58 -4.15 9.99
N VAL A 66 8.34 -2.91 9.54
CA VAL A 66 8.91 -1.69 10.14
C VAL A 66 8.27 -1.38 11.50
N ALA A 67 6.97 -1.61 11.67
CA ALA A 67 6.30 -1.53 12.97
C ALA A 67 6.92 -2.53 13.96
N ARG A 68 7.20 -3.76 13.51
CA ARG A 68 7.92 -4.79 14.26
C ARG A 68 9.31 -4.33 14.71
N THR A 69 10.05 -3.62 13.85
CA THR A 69 11.40 -3.14 14.19
C THR A 69 11.41 -1.86 15.05
N ARG A 70 10.42 -0.96 14.92
CA ARG A 70 10.40 0.33 15.64
C ARG A 70 9.71 0.31 16.99
N LEU A 71 8.81 -0.65 17.26
CA LEU A 71 8.11 -0.75 18.54
C LEU A 71 8.81 -1.66 19.55
N GLY A 72 9.88 -2.38 19.18
CA GLY A 72 10.56 -3.28 20.10
C GLY A 72 9.64 -4.34 20.71
N LEU A 73 8.56 -4.70 20.00
CA LEU A 73 7.70 -5.79 20.40
C LEU A 73 8.36 -7.06 19.86
N SER A 74 9.14 -7.73 20.72
CA SER A 74 9.47 -9.13 20.51
C SER A 74 8.16 -9.87 20.29
N ASP A 75 7.96 -10.37 19.08
CA ASP A 75 7.11 -11.53 18.87
C ASP A 75 7.89 -12.67 19.53
N ASP A 76 7.77 -12.78 20.85
CA ASP A 76 7.91 -14.09 21.48
C ASP A 76 6.68 -14.84 20.96
N PRO A 77 6.83 -15.84 20.07
CA PRO A 77 5.72 -16.71 19.80
C PRO A 77 5.42 -17.38 21.14
N ASP A 78 4.28 -17.04 21.76
CA ASP A 78 3.74 -17.83 22.86
C ASP A 78 3.86 -19.30 22.43
N PRO A 79 4.69 -20.13 23.10
CA PRO A 79 4.80 -21.52 22.72
C PRO A 79 3.40 -22.10 22.88
N PRO A 80 2.85 -22.79 21.87
CA PRO A 80 1.53 -23.39 22.01
C PRO A 80 1.58 -24.28 23.25
N ALA A 81 0.81 -23.91 24.27
CA ALA A 81 0.70 -24.69 25.49
C ALA A 81 0.14 -26.08 25.13
N THR A 82 1.02 -27.08 25.10
CA THR A 82 0.71 -28.51 25.20
C THR A 82 1.97 -29.27 25.61
#